data_AF-A0A7C7G0Z0-F1
#
_entry.id   AF-A0A7C7G0Z0-F1
#
_cell.length_a   1.000
_cell.length_b   1.000
_cell.length_c   1.000
_cell.angle_alpha   90.00
_cell.angle_beta   90.00
_cell.angle_gamma   90.00
#
_symmetry.space_group_name_H-M   'P 1'
#
loop_
_entity.id
_entity.type
_entity.pdbx_description
1 polymer ?
#
loop_
_entity_poly.entity_id
_entity_poly.type
_entity_poly.pdbx_seq_one_letter_code
_entity_poly.pdbx_strand_id
1 'polypeptide(L)'
;MASLLTDAEKTTCNNAMDDLHDTFARDVYVYKDAVITVSTPSQSYNTIYGNAGATTPIAYTPQVSTVSARLLYGKNYTEDYFSSSQSNSQLKIFLPEGQVRMIFKAADYSTLSQAKRIVFDAHKFAIDSDFRGHGVFGVKFYTIYLKSVS
;
A
#
# COMPACT_ATOMS: atom_id res chain seq x y z
N MET A 1 20.45 -16.85 30.14
CA MET A 1 19.73 -18.02 29.59
C MET A 1 20.15 -18.16 28.14
N ALA A 2 20.77 -19.29 27.77
CA ALA A 2 21.12 -19.55 26.39
C ALA A 2 19.83 -19.75 25.57
N SER A 3 19.76 -19.14 24.39
CA SER A 3 18.63 -19.33 23.48
C SER A 3 18.63 -20.77 22.96
N LEU A 4 17.45 -21.37 22.81
CA LEU A 4 17.31 -22.76 22.32
C LEU A 4 17.83 -22.92 20.89
N LEU A 5 17.83 -21.84 20.12
CA LEU A 5 18.35 -21.77 18.75
C LEU A 5 19.58 -20.87 18.71
N THR A 6 20.59 -21.32 17.98
CA THR A 6 21.76 -20.51 17.62
C THR A 6 21.36 -19.38 16.68
N ASP A 7 22.17 -18.32 16.62
CA ASP A 7 21.89 -17.19 15.73
C ASP A 7 22.00 -17.57 14.25
N ALA A 8 22.80 -18.59 13.93
CA ALA A 8 22.87 -19.18 12.59
C ALA A 8 21.52 -19.83 12.20
N GLU A 9 20.93 -20.63 13.08
CA GLU A 9 19.64 -21.29 12.83
C GLU A 9 18.49 -20.28 12.69
N LYS A 10 18.49 -19.22 13.52
CA LYS A 10 17.52 -18.13 13.38
C LYS A 10 17.65 -17.42 12.04
N THR A 11 18.88 -17.23 11.57
CA THR A 11 19.16 -16.63 10.26
C THR A 11 18.65 -17.52 9.12
N THR A 12 18.87 -18.83 9.19
CA THR A 12 18.36 -19.77 8.18
C THR A 12 16.83 -19.73 8.07
N CYS A 13 16.11 -19.77 9.20
CA CYS A 13 14.65 -19.66 9.20
C CYS A 13 14.16 -18.32 8.64
N ASN A 14 14.87 -17.25 8.94
CA ASN A 14 14.56 -15.92 8.40
C ASN A 14 14.79 -15.86 6.88
N ASN A 15 15.85 -16.50 6.36
CA ASN A 15 16.13 -16.56 4.92
C ASN A 15 15.08 -17.36 4.17
N ALA A 16 14.66 -18.51 4.72
CA ALA A 16 13.58 -19.30 4.11
C ALA A 16 12.28 -18.49 3.96
N MET A 17 11.97 -17.61 4.91
CA MET A 17 10.81 -16.71 4.81
C MET A 17 11.01 -15.61 3.76
N ASP A 18 12.24 -15.13 3.59
CA ASP A 18 12.59 -14.16 2.54
C ASP A 18 12.48 -14.80 1.15
N ASP A 19 12.92 -16.05 0.97
CA ASP A 19 12.79 -16.81 -0.28
C ASP A 19 11.32 -17.04 -0.66
N LEU A 20 10.48 -17.37 0.33
CA LEU A 20 9.02 -17.47 0.16
C LEU A 20 8.40 -16.12 -0.18
N HIS A 21 8.97 -15.02 0.30
CA HIS A 21 8.47 -13.70 -0.09
C HIS A 21 8.84 -13.41 -1.54
N ASP A 22 10.11 -13.60 -1.90
CA ASP A 22 10.65 -13.28 -3.22
C ASP A 22 9.97 -14.09 -4.34
N THR A 23 9.69 -15.37 -4.09
CA THR A 23 9.04 -16.26 -5.07
C THR A 23 7.61 -15.84 -5.43
N PHE A 24 6.86 -15.30 -4.46
CA PHE A 24 5.44 -14.97 -4.63
C PHE A 24 5.17 -13.46 -4.68
N ALA A 25 6.21 -12.63 -4.53
CA ALA A 25 6.07 -11.19 -4.59
C ALA A 25 5.75 -10.74 -6.02
N ARG A 26 4.94 -9.69 -6.11
CA ARG A 26 4.59 -9.00 -7.34
C ARG A 26 4.84 -7.51 -7.16
N ASP A 27 5.15 -6.84 -8.26
CA ASP A 27 5.33 -5.40 -8.24
C ASP A 27 3.98 -4.70 -8.14
N VAL A 28 3.89 -3.80 -7.17
CA VAL A 28 2.71 -2.98 -6.88
C VAL A 28 3.10 -1.51 -6.97
N TYR A 29 2.25 -0.71 -7.61
CA TYR A 29 2.49 0.72 -7.78
C TYR A 29 1.84 1.53 -6.66
N VAL A 30 2.67 2.24 -5.92
CA VAL A 30 2.26 3.09 -4.80
C VAL A 30 2.29 4.55 -5.25
N TYR A 31 1.14 5.21 -5.17
CA TYR A 31 0.99 6.63 -5.45
C TYR A 31 1.00 7.42 -4.15
N LYS A 32 1.93 8.38 -4.06
CA LYS A 32 1.99 9.38 -2.99
C LYS A 32 1.38 10.69 -3.46
N ASP A 33 1.18 11.63 -2.53
CA ASP A 33 0.76 12.98 -2.88
C ASP A 33 1.79 13.65 -3.81
N ALA A 34 1.28 14.45 -4.75
CA ALA A 34 2.10 15.11 -5.74
C ALA A 34 3.01 16.17 -5.08
N VAL A 35 4.26 16.25 -5.51
CA VAL A 35 5.15 17.33 -5.08
C VAL A 35 4.74 18.61 -5.81
N ILE A 36 4.46 19.64 -5.02
CA ILE A 36 4.12 20.97 -5.50
C ILE A 36 5.42 21.74 -5.68
N THR A 37 5.83 21.98 -6.92
CA THR A 37 6.96 22.87 -7.21
C THR A 37 6.43 24.23 -7.62
N VAL A 38 6.75 25.26 -6.84
CA VAL A 38 6.52 26.66 -7.21
C VAL A 38 7.79 27.16 -7.88
N SER A 39 7.76 27.34 -9.20
CA SER A 39 8.89 27.94 -9.91
C SER A 39 8.94 29.43 -9.62
N THR A 40 10.09 29.92 -9.14
CA THR A 40 10.38 31.35 -9.05
C THR A 40 10.53 31.94 -10.46
N PRO A 41 10.01 33.15 -10.73
CA PRO A 41 10.22 33.80 -12.01
C PRO A 41 11.71 34.06 -12.26
N SER A 42 12.12 34.04 -13.54
CA SER A 42 13.51 34.13 -14.01
C SER A 42 14.30 35.32 -13.45
N GLN A 43 15.64 35.22 -13.44
CA GLN A 43 16.59 36.27 -13.00
C GLN A 43 16.44 37.63 -13.70
N SER A 44 15.76 37.68 -14.85
CA SER A 44 15.39 38.89 -15.61
C SER A 44 14.18 39.65 -15.05
N TYR A 45 13.68 39.25 -13.87
CA TYR A 45 12.53 39.87 -13.21
C TYR A 45 12.88 41.27 -12.66
N ASN A 46 12.17 42.29 -13.14
CA ASN A 46 12.32 43.67 -12.69
C ASN A 46 11.18 44.03 -11.71
N THR A 47 11.53 44.18 -10.42
CA THR A 47 10.59 44.41 -9.31
C THR A 47 9.82 45.75 -9.40
N ILE A 48 10.25 46.67 -10.26
CA ILE A 48 9.70 48.04 -10.35
C ILE A 48 8.39 48.10 -11.16
N TYR A 49 8.12 47.14 -12.06
CA TYR A 49 7.01 47.24 -13.02
C TYR A 49 5.71 46.50 -12.66
N GLY A 50 5.60 45.91 -11.46
CA GLY A 50 4.32 45.41 -10.91
C GLY A 50 3.68 44.22 -11.65
N ASN A 51 3.30 43.18 -10.88
CA ASN A 51 2.63 41.98 -11.38
C ASN A 51 1.13 42.22 -11.70
N ALA A 52 0.81 42.95 -12.76
CA ALA A 52 -0.54 42.93 -13.31
C ALA A 52 -0.79 41.61 -14.08
N GLY A 53 -1.04 40.52 -13.34
CA GLY A 53 -1.54 39.25 -13.90
C GLY A 53 -0.56 38.07 -14.00
N ALA A 54 0.63 38.14 -13.40
CA ALA A 54 1.55 37.00 -13.41
C ALA A 54 1.13 35.93 -12.39
N THR A 55 0.47 34.89 -12.88
CA THR A 55 0.23 33.65 -12.11
C THR A 55 1.54 32.86 -12.02
N THR A 56 2.02 32.55 -10.82
CA THR A 56 3.08 31.57 -10.65
C THR A 56 2.58 30.22 -11.16
N PRO A 57 3.23 29.57 -12.13
CA PRO A 57 2.84 28.24 -12.55
C PRO A 57 3.13 27.26 -11.41
N ILE A 58 2.08 26.65 -10.88
CA ILE A 58 2.17 25.56 -9.92
C ILE A 58 2.17 24.26 -10.72
N ALA A 59 3.27 23.51 -10.68
CA ALA A 59 3.34 22.19 -11.31
C ALA A 59 3.17 21.11 -10.23
N TYR A 60 2.27 20.15 -10.51
CA TYR A 60 2.03 18.97 -9.68
C TYR A 60 2.68 17.77 -10.34
N THR A 61 3.72 17.21 -9.73
CA THR A 61 4.38 15.99 -10.24
C THR A 61 3.95 14.77 -9.41
N PRO A 62 3.29 13.76 -10.00
CA PRO A 62 2.88 12.56 -9.27
C PRO A 62 4.11 11.72 -8.89
N GLN A 63 4.22 11.36 -7.62
CA GLN A 63 5.27 10.48 -7.12
C GLN A 63 4.76 9.04 -7.14
N VAL A 64 5.36 8.21 -8.01
CA VAL A 64 5.06 6.78 -8.12
C VAL A 64 6.27 6.00 -7.60
N SER A 65 6.03 5.03 -6.72
CA SER A 65 7.06 4.12 -6.22
C SER A 65 6.60 2.68 -6.46
N THR A 66 7.52 1.81 -6.85
CA THR A 66 7.24 0.38 -7.01
C THR A 66 7.66 -0.35 -5.74
N VAL A 67 6.76 -1.18 -5.21
CA VAL A 67 7.03 -2.02 -4.03
C VAL A 67 6.67 -3.46 -4.36
N SER A 68 7.55 -4.39 -4.00
CA SER A 68 7.30 -5.82 -4.17
C SER A 68 6.48 -6.34 -2.98
N ALA A 69 5.30 -6.89 -3.28
CA ALA A 69 4.37 -7.37 -2.27
C ALA A 69 3.66 -8.65 -2.70
N ARG A 70 3.31 -9.48 -1.70
CA ARG A 70 2.46 -10.66 -1.90
C ARG A 70 1.00 -10.27 -1.72
N LEU A 71 0.17 -10.64 -2.68
CA LEU A 71 -1.26 -10.32 -2.71
C LEU A 71 -2.07 -11.60 -2.50
N LEU A 72 -2.99 -11.56 -1.55
CA LEU A 72 -4.02 -12.58 -1.36
C LEU A 72 -5.38 -11.90 -1.56
N TYR A 73 -6.04 -12.25 -2.65
CA TYR A 73 -7.38 -11.77 -2.95
C TYR A 73 -8.38 -12.43 -1.99
N GLY A 74 -9.14 -11.61 -1.28
CA GLY A 74 -10.29 -12.07 -0.51
C GLY A 74 -11.33 -12.73 -1.41
N LYS A 75 -12.19 -13.57 -0.82
CA LYS A 75 -13.33 -14.11 -1.55
C LYS A 75 -14.26 -12.95 -1.90
N ASN A 76 -14.62 -12.83 -3.17
CA ASN A 76 -15.74 -12.01 -3.59
C ASN A 76 -17.00 -12.76 -3.18
N TYR A 77 -17.63 -12.35 -2.08
CA TYR A 77 -18.95 -12.84 -1.74
C TYR A 77 -19.92 -12.16 -2.69
N THR A 78 -20.29 -12.82 -3.78
CA THR A 78 -21.40 -12.38 -4.62
C THR A 78 -22.71 -12.59 -3.87
N GLU A 79 -23.74 -11.79 -4.18
CA GLU A 79 -25.07 -11.83 -3.55
C GLU A 79 -25.68 -13.25 -3.51
N ASP A 80 -25.25 -14.14 -4.42
CA ASP A 80 -25.67 -15.55 -4.48
C ASP A 80 -25.26 -16.40 -3.26
N TYR A 81 -24.24 -16.01 -2.48
CA TYR A 81 -23.78 -16.82 -1.33
C TYR A 81 -24.83 -16.95 -0.21
N PHE A 82 -25.82 -16.04 -0.16
CA PHE A 82 -26.94 -16.09 0.79
C PHE A 82 -28.28 -16.47 0.14
N SER A 83 -28.32 -16.66 -1.19
CA SER A 83 -29.56 -16.92 -1.93
C SER A 83 -30.19 -18.30 -1.65
N SER A 84 -29.43 -19.24 -1.05
CA SER A 84 -29.86 -20.63 -0.87
C SER A 84 -30.37 -21.00 0.53
N SER A 85 -30.53 -20.06 1.45
CA SER A 85 -31.12 -20.35 2.77
C SER A 85 -32.38 -19.51 2.99
N GLN A 86 -33.53 -20.18 2.92
CA GLN A 86 -34.83 -19.64 3.27
C GLN A 86 -34.83 -18.95 4.64
N SER A 87 -34.77 -17.63 4.64
CA SER A 87 -35.39 -16.77 5.65
C SER A 87 -35.22 -15.33 5.20
N ASN A 88 -36.34 -14.65 4.97
CA ASN A 88 -36.48 -13.21 4.76
C ASN A 88 -36.11 -12.39 6.01
N SER A 89 -35.04 -12.77 6.72
CA SER A 89 -34.52 -11.96 7.81
C SER A 89 -33.57 -10.96 7.21
N GLN A 90 -33.93 -9.68 7.34
CA GLN A 90 -33.12 -8.53 6.97
C GLN A 90 -31.90 -8.41 7.90
N LEU A 91 -31.03 -9.41 7.88
CA LEU A 91 -29.74 -9.38 8.53
C LEU A 91 -28.87 -8.44 7.69
N LYS A 92 -28.68 -7.21 8.19
CA LYS A 92 -27.67 -6.28 7.67
C LYS A 92 -26.28 -6.80 8.01
N ILE A 93 -25.87 -7.91 7.39
CA ILE A 93 -24.52 -8.41 7.46
C ILE A 93 -23.72 -7.57 6.47
N PHE A 94 -22.85 -6.71 6.98
CA PHE A 94 -21.88 -6.03 6.14
C PHE A 94 -20.81 -7.04 5.76
N LEU A 95 -20.83 -7.51 4.52
CA LEU A 95 -19.72 -8.26 3.97
C LEU A 95 -18.67 -7.26 3.49
N PRO A 96 -17.43 -7.32 4.00
CA PRO A 96 -16.35 -6.53 3.42
C PRO A 96 -16.01 -7.13 2.04
N GLU A 97 -16.64 -6.60 1.00
CA GLU A 97 -16.37 -7.00 -0.37
C GLU A 97 -14.94 -6.65 -0.78
N GLY A 98 -14.26 -7.60 -1.43
CA GLY A 98 -13.02 -7.34 -2.17
C GLY A 98 -11.82 -6.92 -1.32
N GLN A 99 -11.74 -7.30 -0.04
CA GLN A 99 -10.55 -7.01 0.75
C GLN A 99 -9.35 -7.81 0.23
N VAL A 100 -8.33 -7.12 -0.27
CA VAL A 100 -7.06 -7.72 -0.69
C VAL A 100 -6.09 -7.62 0.47
N ARG A 101 -5.58 -8.77 0.94
CA ARG A 101 -4.50 -8.79 1.92
C ARG A 101 -3.18 -8.62 1.19
N MET A 102 -2.43 -7.60 1.56
CA MET A 102 -1.09 -7.35 1.03
C MET A 102 -0.05 -7.56 2.12
N ILE A 103 1.01 -8.31 1.78
CA ILE A 103 2.17 -8.53 2.64
C ILE A 103 3.43 -7.99 1.96
N PHE A 104 4.16 -7.11 2.63
CA PHE A 104 5.35 -6.45 2.08
C PHE A 104 6.51 -6.44 3.11
N LYS A 105 7.73 -6.14 2.66
CA LYS A 105 8.94 -6.12 3.50
C LYS A 105 8.95 -4.90 4.43
N ALA A 106 9.52 -5.04 5.63
CA ALA A 106 9.59 -3.95 6.60
C ALA A 106 10.37 -2.72 6.10
N ALA A 107 11.30 -2.90 5.17
CA ALA A 107 12.06 -1.81 4.55
C ALA A 107 11.15 -0.79 3.82
N ASP A 108 10.04 -1.25 3.24
CA ASP A 108 9.14 -0.42 2.42
C ASP A 108 8.02 0.28 3.23
N TYR A 109 8.07 0.16 4.56
CA TYR A 109 7.08 0.74 5.47
C TYR A 109 6.96 2.27 5.34
N SER A 110 8.08 2.97 5.18
CA SER A 110 8.07 4.44 5.02
C SER A 110 7.38 4.88 3.73
N THR A 111 7.47 4.07 2.67
CA THR A 111 6.82 4.33 1.38
C THR A 111 5.33 4.06 1.44
N LEU A 112 4.93 2.97 2.10
CA LEU A 112 3.53 2.56 2.22
C LEU A 112 2.73 3.33 3.27
N SER A 113 3.36 3.84 4.33
CA SER A 113 2.69 4.70 5.31
C SER A 113 2.28 6.06 4.75
N GLN A 114 2.98 6.53 3.70
CA GLN A 114 2.67 7.77 2.98
C GLN A 114 1.83 7.51 1.71
N ALA A 115 1.44 6.25 1.48
CA ALA A 115 0.68 5.88 0.29
C ALA A 115 -0.76 6.37 0.40
N LYS A 116 -1.24 7.03 -0.66
CA LYS A 116 -2.65 7.41 -0.77
C LYS A 116 -3.45 6.40 -1.57
N ARG A 117 -2.85 5.88 -2.64
CA ARG A 117 -3.46 4.89 -3.52
C ARG A 117 -2.43 3.84 -3.91
N ILE A 118 -2.90 2.61 -3.98
CA ILE A 118 -2.11 1.45 -4.38
C ILE A 118 -2.78 0.86 -5.62
N VAL A 119 -2.00 0.64 -6.68
CA VAL A 119 -2.50 0.12 -7.95
C VAL A 119 -1.80 -1.18 -8.26
N PHE A 120 -2.61 -2.21 -8.49
CA PHE A 120 -2.18 -3.50 -8.99
C PHE A 120 -3.25 -4.03 -9.93
N ASP A 121 -2.84 -4.78 -10.97
CA ASP A 121 -3.73 -5.36 -11.99
C ASP A 121 -4.74 -4.37 -12.60
N ALA A 122 -4.32 -3.13 -12.85
CA ALA A 122 -5.15 -2.03 -13.36
C ALA A 122 -6.32 -1.57 -12.45
N HIS A 123 -6.39 -2.07 -11.22
CA HIS A 123 -7.38 -1.67 -10.22
C HIS A 123 -6.74 -0.80 -9.13
N LYS A 124 -7.53 0.14 -8.58
CA LYS A 124 -7.08 1.08 -7.55
C LYS A 124 -7.60 0.65 -6.19
N PHE A 125 -6.73 0.73 -5.19
CA PHE A 125 -7.04 0.33 -3.83
C PHE A 125 -6.57 1.39 -2.83
N ALA A 126 -7.29 1.47 -1.71
CA ALA A 126 -6.92 2.27 -0.54
C ALA A 126 -6.63 1.35 0.66
N ILE A 127 -5.78 1.81 1.57
CA ILE A 127 -5.47 1.11 2.81
C ILE A 127 -6.66 1.27 3.76
N ASP A 128 -7.21 0.15 4.23
CA ASP A 128 -8.38 0.10 5.11
C ASP A 128 -8.03 -0.34 6.54
N SER A 129 -6.82 -0.85 6.77
CA SER A 129 -6.39 -1.39 8.07
C SER A 129 -5.02 -0.88 8.52
N ASP A 130 -4.77 -1.00 9.83
CA ASP A 130 -3.45 -0.78 10.42
C ASP A 130 -2.39 -1.78 9.92
N PHE A 131 -1.13 -1.36 9.99
CA PHE A 131 0.03 -2.16 9.65
C PHE A 131 0.35 -3.19 10.73
N ARG A 132 0.22 -4.48 10.40
CA ARG A 132 0.51 -5.57 11.34
C ARG A 132 1.86 -6.23 11.04
N GLY A 133 2.83 -5.98 11.91
CA GLY A 133 4.17 -6.58 11.83
C GLY A 133 4.16 -8.07 12.15
N HIS A 134 4.84 -8.88 11.35
CA HIS A 134 5.00 -10.31 11.56
C HIS A 134 6.37 -10.82 11.08
N GLY A 135 6.84 -11.90 11.70
CA GLY A 135 8.07 -12.60 11.35
C GLY A 135 8.49 -13.57 12.46
N VAL A 136 9.40 -14.48 12.15
CA VAL A 136 9.73 -15.63 13.03
C VAL A 136 10.59 -15.19 14.22
N PHE A 137 11.55 -14.29 14.01
CA PHE A 137 12.46 -13.79 15.04
C PHE A 137 12.50 -12.25 15.13
N GLY A 138 11.45 -11.59 14.65
CA GLY A 138 11.32 -10.13 14.62
C GLY A 138 10.32 -9.67 13.55
N VAL A 139 10.05 -8.36 13.50
CA VAL A 139 9.15 -7.79 12.48
C VAL A 139 9.90 -7.62 11.17
N LYS A 140 9.76 -8.59 10.26
CA LYS A 140 10.33 -8.55 8.91
C LYS A 140 9.31 -8.16 7.84
N PHE A 141 8.04 -8.47 8.06
CA PHE A 141 6.97 -8.23 7.11
C PHE A 141 5.82 -7.47 7.77
N TYR A 142 5.10 -6.69 6.98
CA TYR A 142 3.85 -6.06 7.39
C TYR A 142 2.70 -6.62 6.58
N THR A 143 1.58 -6.89 7.26
CA THR A 143 0.31 -7.24 6.64
C THR A 143 -0.62 -6.05 6.70
N ILE A 144 -1.26 -5.72 5.59
CA ILE A 144 -2.38 -4.77 5.52
C ILE A 144 -3.53 -5.33 4.69
N TYR A 145 -4.72 -4.80 4.93
CA TYR A 145 -5.91 -5.03 4.12
C TYR A 145 -6.21 -3.79 3.29
N LEU A 146 -6.48 -4.04 2.02
CA LEU A 146 -6.76 -3.04 1.02
C LEU A 146 -8.22 -3.17 0.60
N LYS A 147 -8.90 -2.04 0.43
CA LYS A 147 -10.26 -1.96 -0.10
C LYS A 147 -10.21 -1.41 -1.52
N SER A 148 -10.99 -2.01 -2.41
CA SER A 148 -11.15 -1.50 -3.79
C SER A 148 -11.79 -0.11 -3.77
N VAL A 149 -11.25 0.80 -4.56
CA VAL A 149 -11.78 2.16 -4.74
C VAL A 149 -12.07 2.35 -6.22
N SER A 150 -13.35 2.59 -6.55
CA SER A 150 -13.81 3.00 -7.88
C SER A 150 -13.27 4.37 -8.27
#